data_AF-A0AAD0F4I7-F1
#
_entry.id   AF-A0AAD0F4I7-F1
#
_cell.length_a   1.000
_cell.length_b   1.000
_cell.length_c   1.000
_cell.angle_alpha   90.00
_cell.angle_beta   90.00
_cell.angle_gamma   90.00
#
_symmetry.space_group_name_H-M   'P 1'
#
loop_
_entity.id
_entity.type
_entity.pdbx_description
1 polymer ?
#
loop_
_entity_poly.entity_id
_entity_poly.type
_entity_poly.pdbx_seq_one_letter_code
_entity_poly.pdbx_strand_id
1 'polypeptide(L)'
;MIEAPINIGHGYGFEHRRYVKAAQQVDMPDQKTFREYMNTQTNHFKLESESGNKSHKDEKVGVDGTEDIEKDMKKFLEDKNNKNKK
;
A
#
# COMPACT_ATOMS: atom_id res chain seq x y z
N MET A 1 11.08 7.48 21.47
CA MET A 1 10.45 6.20 21.83
C MET A 1 9.02 6.25 21.29
N ILE A 2 8.55 5.22 20.60
CA ILE A 2 7.17 5.18 20.09
C ILE A 2 6.29 4.69 21.24
N GLU A 3 5.29 5.49 21.64
CA GLU A 3 4.35 5.13 22.69
C GLU A 3 3.39 4.05 22.20
N ALA A 4 3.20 3.03 23.02
CA ALA A 4 2.26 1.94 22.74
C ALA A 4 0.80 2.43 22.91
N PRO A 5 -0.16 1.90 22.13
CA PRO A 5 -0.04 0.84 21.11
C PRO A 5 0.65 1.31 19.81
N ILE A 6 1.51 0.43 19.27
CA ILE A 6 2.22 0.67 18.01
C ILE A 6 1.33 0.16 16.88
N ASN A 7 0.98 1.03 15.93
CA ASN A 7 0.28 0.68 14.71
C ASN A 7 1.25 0.72 13.52
N ILE A 8 0.96 -0.07 12.49
CA ILE A 8 1.61 0.07 11.18
C ILE A 8 0.94 1.29 10.52
N GLY A 9 1.62 2.42 10.56
CA GLY A 9 1.23 3.64 9.86
C GLY A 9 1.79 3.66 8.43
N HIS A 10 1.56 4.76 7.73
CA HIS A 10 1.91 4.90 6.31
C HIS A 10 2.64 6.22 6.07
N GLY A 11 3.57 6.26 5.13
CA GLY A 11 4.06 7.55 4.63
C GLY A 11 2.94 8.35 3.97
N TYR A 12 3.03 9.69 4.02
CA TYR A 12 2.13 10.59 3.30
C TYR A 12 1.97 10.16 1.84
N GLY A 13 0.73 9.93 1.37
CA GLY A 13 0.46 9.49 -0.01
C GLY A 13 0.56 7.97 -0.25
N PHE A 14 0.97 7.20 0.75
CA PHE A 14 1.05 5.73 0.74
C PHE A 14 0.05 5.10 1.71
N GLU A 15 -1.05 5.79 2.01
CA GLU A 15 -2.07 5.29 2.91
C GLU A 15 -2.70 3.99 2.38
N HIS A 16 -3.00 3.04 3.27
CA HIS A 16 -3.57 1.73 2.88
C HIS A 16 -4.81 1.87 1.96
N ARG A 17 -5.65 2.88 2.18
CA ARG A 17 -6.83 3.16 1.33
C ARG A 17 -6.49 3.40 -0.14
N ARG A 18 -5.33 3.99 -0.44
CA ARG A 18 -4.86 4.25 -1.81
C ARG A 18 -4.39 2.98 -2.48
N TYR A 19 -3.70 2.12 -1.73
CA TYR A 19 -3.34 0.78 -2.20
C TYR A 19 -4.56 -0.08 -2.50
N VAL A 20 -5.59 -0.05 -1.63
CA VAL A 20 -6.84 -0.76 -1.88
C VAL A 20 -7.53 -0.25 -3.15
N LYS A 21 -7.62 1.08 -3.33
CA LYS A 21 -8.20 1.68 -4.54
C LYS A 21 -7.40 1.32 -5.80
N ALA A 22 -6.07 1.43 -5.76
CA ALA A 22 -5.20 1.06 -6.87
C ALA A 22 -5.36 -0.43 -7.23
N ALA A 23 -5.44 -1.33 -6.24
CA ALA A 23 -5.66 -2.76 -6.46
C ALA A 23 -6.99 -3.03 -7.17
N GLN A 24 -8.05 -2.28 -6.85
CA GLN A 24 -9.33 -2.34 -7.56
C GLN A 24 -9.21 -1.83 -9.00
N GLN A 25 -8.45 -0.76 -9.23
CA GLN A 25 -8.28 -0.17 -10.57
C GLN A 25 -7.43 -1.01 -11.52
N VAL A 26 -6.55 -1.87 -10.99
CA VAL A 26 -5.72 -2.78 -11.79
C VAL A 26 -6.29 -4.19 -11.88
N ASP A 27 -7.54 -4.39 -11.41
CA ASP A 27 -8.22 -5.69 -11.35
C ASP A 27 -7.35 -6.77 -10.68
N MET A 28 -6.76 -6.43 -9.53
CA MET A 28 -5.89 -7.36 -8.81
C MET A 28 -6.69 -8.62 -8.42
N PRO A 29 -6.22 -9.83 -8.77
CA PRO A 29 -7.08 -11.01 -8.84
C PRO A 29 -7.60 -11.50 -7.48
N ASP A 30 -6.83 -11.31 -6.41
CA ASP A 30 -7.18 -11.84 -5.09
C ASP A 30 -6.39 -11.18 -3.94
N GLN A 31 -6.88 -11.38 -2.72
CA GLN A 31 -6.27 -10.85 -1.48
C GLN A 31 -4.87 -11.40 -1.19
N LYS A 32 -4.53 -12.61 -1.64
CA LYS A 32 -3.20 -13.19 -1.46
C LYS A 32 -2.20 -12.46 -2.37
N THR A 33 -2.55 -12.23 -3.63
CA THR A 33 -1.73 -11.45 -4.58
C THR A 33 -1.51 -10.02 -4.07
N PHE A 34 -2.55 -9.40 -3.50
CA PHE A 34 -2.41 -8.08 -2.85
C PHE A 34 -1.44 -8.10 -1.66
N ARG A 35 -1.53 -9.11 -0.78
CA ARG A 35 -0.59 -9.24 0.35
C ARG A 35 0.84 -9.47 -0.12
N GLU A 36 1.04 -10.27 -1.16
CA GLU A 36 2.38 -10.49 -1.74
C GLU A 36 2.97 -9.19 -2.29
N TYR A 37 2.17 -8.38 -2.98
CA TYR A 37 2.58 -7.04 -3.42
C TYR A 37 2.91 -6.13 -2.23
N MET A 38 2.04 -6.06 -1.22
CA MET A 38 2.26 -5.22 -0.03
C MET A 38 3.57 -5.58 0.71
N ASN A 39 3.95 -6.86 0.71
CA ASN A 39 5.21 -7.32 1.26
C ASN A 39 6.45 -6.86 0.48
N THR A 40 6.31 -6.37 -0.77
CA THR A 40 7.42 -5.73 -1.50
C THR A 40 7.54 -4.24 -1.20
N GLN A 41 6.52 -3.63 -0.58
CA GLN A 41 6.44 -2.20 -0.29
C GLN A 41 6.92 -1.87 1.14
N THR A 42 7.84 -2.67 1.69
CA THR A 42 8.30 -2.56 3.09
C THR A 42 8.83 -1.18 3.47
N ASN A 43 9.32 -0.41 2.50
CA ASN A 43 9.83 0.96 2.70
C ASN A 43 8.74 2.04 2.76
N HIS A 44 7.48 1.70 2.44
CA HIS A 44 6.36 2.64 2.41
C HIS A 44 5.53 2.64 3.71
N PHE A 45 5.76 1.65 4.58
CA PHE A 45 5.15 1.58 5.90
C PHE A 45 6.12 2.07 6.97
N LYS A 46 5.60 2.82 7.93
CA LYS A 46 6.35 3.29 9.10
C LYS A 46 5.65 2.84 10.37
N LEU A 47 6.43 2.53 11.40
CA LEU A 47 5.87 2.31 12.72
C LEU A 47 5.42 3.67 13.26
N GLU A 48 4.13 3.82 13.55
CA GLU A 48 3.56 5.04 14.10
C GLU A 48 2.86 4.73 15.42
N SER A 49 2.83 5.71 16.33
CA SER A 49 2.00 5.62 17.53
C SER A 49 0.53 5.62 17.13
N GLU A 50 -0.33 4.95 17.90
CA GLU A 50 -1.76 4.91 17.63
C GLU A 50 -2.40 6.31 17.54
N SER A 51 -1.91 7.25 18.34
CA SER A 51 -2.29 8.68 18.31
C SER A 51 -1.97 9.33 16.95
N GLY A 52 -0.77 9.10 16.39
CA GLY A 52 -0.38 9.58 15.08
C GLY A 52 -1.26 9.00 13.97
N ASN A 53 -1.41 7.68 13.97
CA ASN A 53 -2.20 6.93 12.98
C ASN A 53 -3.69 7.34 12.98
N LYS A 54 -4.28 7.58 14.15
CA LYS A 54 -5.70 8.02 14.27
C LYS A 54 -5.93 9.49 13.95
N SER A 55 -4.89 10.32 13.98
CA SER A 55 -5.07 11.76 13.77
C SER A 55 -5.31 12.13 12.31
N HIS A 56 -4.93 11.26 11.36
CA HIS A 56 -4.92 11.53 9.91
C HIS A 56 -4.25 12.86 9.52
N LYS A 57 -3.47 13.47 10.42
CA LYS A 57 -2.92 14.83 10.28
C LYS A 57 -1.95 14.94 9.10
N ASP A 58 -1.28 13.84 8.81
CA ASP A 58 -0.30 13.69 7.74
C ASP A 58 -0.82 12.78 6.62
N GLU A 59 -2.13 12.58 6.49
CA GLU A 59 -2.70 11.88 5.34
C GLU A 59 -3.10 12.86 4.24
N LYS A 60 -2.75 12.54 2.99
CA LYS A 60 -3.22 13.31 1.84
C LYS A 60 -4.73 13.15 1.72
N VAL A 61 -5.46 14.26 1.87
CA VAL A 61 -6.92 14.31 1.70
C VAL A 61 -7.31 13.67 0.37
N GLY A 62 -8.31 12.80 0.41
CA GLY A 62 -8.79 12.06 -0.76
C GLY A 62 -7.94 10.84 -1.12
N VAL A 63 -8.24 10.31 -2.31
CA VAL A 63 -7.69 9.05 -2.86
C VAL A 63 -7.07 9.29 -4.24
N ASP A 64 -6.65 10.52 -4.53
CA ASP A 64 -6.11 10.95 -5.82
C ASP A 64 -4.58 10.87 -5.85
N GLY A 65 -4.00 10.49 -6.99
CA GLY A 65 -2.58 10.17 -7.11
C GLY A 65 -2.27 8.72 -6.75
N THR A 66 -3.16 7.80 -7.11
CA THR A 66 -2.93 6.35 -7.10
C THR A 66 -2.16 5.88 -8.32
N GLU A 67 -1.96 6.74 -9.33
CA GLU A 67 -1.38 6.40 -10.63
C GLU A 67 -0.01 5.72 -10.53
N ASP A 68 0.86 6.16 -9.63
CA ASP A 68 2.17 5.55 -9.43
C ASP A 68 2.08 4.19 -8.74
N ILE A 69 1.14 4.03 -7.80
CA ILE A 69 0.82 2.74 -7.16
C ILE A 69 0.23 1.77 -8.18
N GLU A 70 -0.70 2.24 -9.01
CA GLU A 70 -1.31 1.45 -10.08
C GLU A 70 -0.27 0.96 -11.09
N LYS A 71 0.66 1.84 -11.51
CA LYS A 71 1.77 1.46 -12.41
C LYS A 71 2.66 0.40 -11.79
N ASP A 72 3.04 0.57 -10.51
CA ASP A 72 3.88 -0.39 -9.81
C ASP A 72 3.19 -1.75 -9.63
N MET A 73 1.89 -1.75 -9.29
CA MET A 73 1.08 -2.96 -9.19
C MET A 73 0.95 -3.69 -10.54
N LYS A 74 0.73 -2.97 -11.65
CA LYS A 74 0.67 -3.57 -12.99
C LYS A 74 1.98 -4.27 -13.33
N LYS A 75 3.11 -3.61 -13.08
CA LYS A 75 4.44 -4.19 -13.30
C LYS A 75 4.65 -5.46 -12.46
N PHE A 76 4.24 -5.45 -11.19
CA PHE A 76 4.29 -6.63 -10.33
C PHE A 76 3.48 -7.81 -10.89
N LEU A 77 2.26 -7.55 -11.37
CA LEU A 77 1.40 -8.58 -11.96
C LEU A 77 1.99 -9.14 -13.28
N GLU A 78 2.56 -8.29 -14.14
CA GLU A 78 3.25 -8.71 -15.36
C GLU A 78 4.44 -9.61 -15.05
N ASP A 79 5.29 -9.22 -14.11
CA ASP A 79 6.45 -10.01 -13.69
C ASP A 79 6.04 -11.36 -13.10
N LYS A 80 4.97 -11.39 -12.30
CA LYS A 80 4.41 -12.63 -11.73
C LYS A 80 3.88 -13.56 -12.83
N ASN A 81 3.15 -13.02 -13.81
CA ASN A 81 2.64 -13.79 -14.93
C ASN A 81 3.75 -14.34 -15.84
N ASN A 82 4.81 -13.56 -16.06
CA ASN A 82 5.96 -14.00 -16.84
C ASN A 82 6.77 -15.10 -16.15
N LYS A 83 6.88 -15.07 -14.81
CA LYS A 83 7.48 -16.15 -14.02
C LYS A 83 6.67 -17.44 -14.05
N ASN A 84 5.34 -17.35 -14.08
CA ASN A 84 4.46 -18.53 -14.15
C ASN A 84 4.42 -19.20 -15.54
N LYS A 85 4.91 -18.52 -16.59
CA LYS A 85 4.99 -19.05 -17.97
C LYS A 85 6.30 -19.78 -18.27
N LYS A 86 7.27 -19.76 -17.36
CA LYS A 86 8.62 -20.30 -17.54
C LYS A 86 8.80 -21.58 -16.73
#